data_AF-A0A1H0A258-F1
#
_entry.id   AF-A0A1H0A258-F1
#
_cell.length_a   1.000
_cell.length_b   1.000
_cell.length_c   1.000
_cell.angle_alpha   90.00
_cell.angle_beta   90.00
_cell.angle_gamma   90.00
#
_symmetry.space_group_name_H-M   'P 1'
#
loop_
_entity.id
_entity.type
_entity.pdbx_description
1 polymer ?
#
loop_
_entity_poly.entity_id
_entity_poly.type
_entity_poly.pdbx_seq_one_letter_code
_entity_poly.pdbx_strand_id
1 'polypeptide(L)'
;MSGGLLLWATLSFVSEFPHSWPVGGGLAGLAQILPLVFVPALWLVYVLGYTGRGTNLTRGRIGMFVLLALPLVGAAVTVGRGGSQETVERSIASFIGTELLLLFLVYVYAAALFLRYAWDHDRISKMQLVAQLGAVSAPYVVGLWIDGNQILDGVTGGLLLSGLLLGVTLRRYPVLIGFPKADYVARSRVFEELQEAVVVVDWDGHILDTNATAADLFDRSTQSMIGTPIPSVIEGMSGADLSPGTTETVTLRTAKGRRRFQYTVSAVDGEGADSDSAPVARTVLLRDITDERTREQRLSVLNRVLRHNVQNKLDVILAHADCIEADAHRTAIQESAHDLLSISQKARDAEAVMTDTVGSPSPIDLVAVVRTVATNAREEHPDAEISVSAPERLRLVSHRTVVQRLATELVENALVHSAAPARVEIEVDTATDGTPQLRVVDDGPGIPDRERDLLTGTGESQHRHGLGVGLWFVNWAVSQLGAELQFERANSEGTAVVVAFHGFERLDETELSRGSQNRGSE
;
A
#
# COMPACT_ATOMS: atom_id res chain seq x y z
N MET A 1 35.68 -11.63 -8.51
CA MET A 1 36.81 -11.02 -9.25
C MET A 1 38.09 -10.93 -8.43
N SER A 2 38.12 -10.31 -7.24
CA SER A 2 39.35 -10.17 -6.43
C SER A 2 40.02 -11.49 -6.03
N GLY A 3 39.26 -12.48 -5.53
CA GLY A 3 39.80 -13.80 -5.20
C GLY A 3 40.32 -14.56 -6.42
N GLY A 4 39.69 -14.35 -7.58
CA GLY A 4 40.15 -14.90 -8.86
C GLY A 4 41.46 -14.26 -9.32
N LEU A 5 41.58 -12.93 -9.28
CA LEU A 5 42.79 -12.19 -9.66
C LEU A 5 43.97 -12.45 -8.71
N LEU A 6 43.72 -12.60 -7.40
CA LEU A 6 44.75 -12.99 -6.44
C LEU A 6 45.21 -14.44 -6.63
N LEU A 7 44.29 -15.38 -6.84
CA LEU A 7 44.61 -16.77 -7.18
C LEU A 7 45.43 -16.83 -8.48
N TRP A 8 45.04 -16.03 -9.46
CA TRP A 8 45.72 -15.86 -10.74
C TRP A 8 47.13 -15.25 -10.59
N ALA A 9 47.28 -14.20 -9.79
CA ALA A 9 48.57 -13.60 -9.48
C ALA A 9 49.48 -14.56 -8.73
N THR A 10 48.94 -15.38 -7.81
CA THR A 10 49.70 -16.44 -7.14
C THR A 10 50.12 -17.56 -8.07
N LEU A 11 49.26 -17.95 -9.03
CA LEU A 11 49.60 -18.92 -10.08
C LEU A 11 50.70 -18.37 -11.00
N SER A 12 50.59 -17.10 -11.41
CA SER A 12 51.62 -16.39 -12.20
C SER A 12 52.96 -16.32 -11.46
N PHE A 13 52.95 -15.95 -10.18
CA PHE A 13 54.15 -15.85 -9.35
C PHE A 13 54.82 -17.21 -9.10
N VAL A 14 54.03 -18.26 -8.81
CA VAL A 14 54.57 -19.63 -8.67
C VAL A 14 55.21 -20.11 -9.98
N SER A 15 54.71 -19.62 -11.12
CA SER A 15 55.19 -20.02 -12.44
C SER A 15 56.51 -19.36 -12.87
N GLU A 16 56.92 -18.28 -12.20
CA GLU A 16 58.22 -17.61 -12.39
C GLU A 16 59.41 -18.37 -11.77
N PHE A 17 59.17 -19.51 -11.12
CA PHE A 17 60.21 -20.41 -10.58
C PHE A 17 60.28 -21.74 -11.37
N PRO A 18 60.93 -21.78 -12.55
CA PRO A 18 60.90 -22.94 -13.44
C PRO A 18 61.50 -24.23 -12.85
N HIS A 19 62.38 -24.13 -11.86
CA HIS A 19 63.12 -25.28 -11.30
C HIS A 19 62.29 -26.14 -10.32
N SER A 20 61.06 -25.76 -10.00
CA SER A 20 60.19 -26.51 -9.08
C SER A 20 59.04 -27.25 -9.79
N TRP A 21 58.71 -26.95 -11.05
CA TRP A 21 57.58 -27.59 -11.75
C TRP A 21 57.73 -27.70 -13.29
N PRO A 22 58.16 -28.85 -13.83
CA PRO A 22 58.36 -29.03 -15.28
C PRO A 22 57.07 -29.05 -16.12
N VAL A 23 55.90 -29.27 -15.51
CA VAL A 23 54.58 -29.16 -16.17
C VAL A 23 54.08 -27.70 -16.21
N GLY A 24 54.72 -26.79 -15.48
CA GLY A 24 54.23 -25.43 -15.22
C GLY A 24 54.50 -24.40 -16.32
N GLY A 25 55.58 -24.52 -17.11
CA GLY A 25 56.02 -23.44 -18.00
C GLY A 25 55.05 -23.04 -19.12
N GLY A 26 54.31 -24.00 -19.69
CA GLY A 26 53.27 -23.69 -20.69
C GLY A 26 51.98 -23.12 -20.07
N LEU A 27 51.61 -23.63 -18.90
CA LEU A 27 50.49 -23.11 -18.11
C LEU A 27 50.80 -21.71 -17.55
N ALA A 28 52.07 -21.40 -17.27
CA ALA A 28 52.60 -20.12 -16.83
C ALA A 28 52.37 -18.98 -17.85
N GLY A 29 52.73 -19.23 -19.11
CA GLY A 29 52.57 -18.23 -20.18
C GLY A 29 51.11 -17.98 -20.49
N LEU A 30 50.30 -19.05 -20.59
CA LEU A 30 48.85 -18.92 -20.68
C LEU A 30 48.29 -18.18 -19.46
N ALA A 31 48.96 -18.36 -18.33
CA ALA A 31 48.57 -17.72 -17.11
C ALA A 31 48.77 -16.19 -17.09
N GLN A 32 49.85 -15.69 -17.67
CA GLN A 32 50.08 -14.25 -17.75
C GLN A 32 49.18 -13.58 -18.80
N ILE A 33 48.83 -14.28 -19.87
CA ILE A 33 48.08 -13.73 -21.01
C ILE A 33 46.58 -13.64 -20.74
N LEU A 34 45.98 -14.63 -20.07
CA LEU A 34 44.52 -14.70 -19.89
C LEU A 34 43.96 -13.47 -19.14
N PRO A 35 44.53 -13.02 -18.01
CA PRO A 35 44.08 -11.79 -17.34
C PRO A 35 44.22 -10.55 -18.23
N LEU A 36 45.31 -10.45 -19.01
CA LEU A 36 45.57 -9.31 -19.89
C LEU A 36 44.46 -9.11 -20.93
N VAL A 37 43.89 -10.22 -21.42
CA VAL A 37 42.81 -10.24 -22.43
C VAL A 37 41.43 -10.06 -21.80
N PHE A 38 41.15 -10.72 -20.67
CA PHE A 38 39.80 -10.73 -20.10
C PHE A 38 39.51 -9.57 -19.12
N VAL A 39 40.52 -8.97 -18.49
CA VAL A 39 40.32 -7.86 -17.53
C VAL A 39 39.61 -6.65 -18.15
N PRO A 40 39.95 -6.16 -19.37
CA PRO A 40 39.28 -5.01 -19.98
C PRO A 40 37.81 -5.32 -20.33
N ALA A 41 37.54 -6.55 -20.78
CA ALA A 41 36.20 -7.02 -21.07
C ALA A 41 35.33 -7.13 -19.80
N LEU A 42 35.87 -7.74 -18.74
CA LEU A 42 35.20 -7.84 -17.44
C LEU A 42 34.99 -6.47 -16.79
N TRP A 43 35.97 -5.57 -16.94
CA TRP A 43 35.88 -4.18 -16.49
C TRP A 43 34.76 -3.44 -17.20
N LEU A 44 34.65 -3.58 -18.52
CA LEU A 44 33.55 -2.97 -19.28
C LEU A 44 32.18 -3.46 -18.82
N VAL A 45 32.01 -4.78 -18.63
CA VAL A 45 30.75 -5.36 -18.13
C VAL A 45 30.42 -4.80 -16.74
N TYR A 46 31.42 -4.70 -15.87
CA TYR A 46 31.26 -4.11 -14.55
C TYR A 46 30.81 -2.64 -14.64
N VAL A 47 31.49 -1.80 -15.42
CA VAL A 47 31.15 -0.38 -15.56
C VAL A 47 29.75 -0.20 -16.18
N LEU A 48 29.36 -1.01 -17.16
CA LEU A 48 28.02 -0.95 -17.74
C LEU A 48 26.93 -1.31 -16.72
N GLY A 49 27.16 -2.32 -15.89
CA GLY A 49 26.28 -2.66 -14.78
C GLY A 49 26.22 -1.57 -13.71
N TYR A 50 27.39 -1.03 -13.35
CA TYR A 50 27.55 0.02 -12.34
C TYR A 50 26.94 1.36 -12.77
N THR A 51 26.95 1.69 -14.06
CA THR A 51 26.33 2.93 -14.57
C THR A 51 24.85 2.77 -14.93
N GLY A 52 24.20 1.67 -14.53
CA GLY A 52 22.76 1.46 -14.77
C GLY A 52 22.37 1.13 -16.21
N ARG A 53 23.33 1.00 -17.14
CA ARG A 53 23.10 0.72 -18.57
C ARG A 53 22.76 -0.76 -18.87
N GLY A 54 22.55 -1.56 -17.83
CA GLY A 54 22.23 -2.99 -17.90
C GLY A 54 23.41 -3.87 -18.32
N THR A 55 23.42 -5.13 -17.90
CA THR A 55 24.44 -6.14 -18.27
C THR A 55 24.05 -6.95 -19.51
N ASN A 56 22.89 -6.68 -20.11
CA ASN A 56 22.35 -7.46 -21.22
C ASN A 56 23.22 -7.36 -22.49
N LEU A 57 23.34 -8.46 -23.23
CA LEU A 57 24.02 -8.53 -24.53
C LEU A 57 23.13 -7.89 -25.62
N THR A 58 23.25 -6.57 -25.82
CA THR A 58 22.63 -5.90 -26.97
C THR A 58 23.36 -6.28 -28.26
N ARG A 59 22.71 -6.16 -29.42
CA ARG A 59 23.33 -6.48 -30.74
C ARG A 59 24.66 -5.75 -30.96
N GLY A 60 24.76 -4.49 -30.53
CA GLY A 60 26.01 -3.72 -30.58
C GLY A 60 27.10 -4.26 -29.64
N ARG A 61 26.74 -4.73 -28.44
CA ARG A 61 27.69 -5.33 -27.48
C ARG A 61 28.21 -6.68 -27.98
N ILE A 62 27.34 -7.48 -28.58
CA ILE A 62 27.73 -8.74 -29.24
C ILE A 62 28.71 -8.45 -30.37
N GLY A 63 28.42 -7.46 -31.23
CA GLY A 63 29.32 -7.05 -32.31
C GLY A 63 30.71 -6.63 -31.82
N MET A 64 30.79 -5.92 -30.70
CA MET A 64 32.06 -5.54 -30.07
C MET A 64 32.85 -6.73 -29.51
N PHE A 65 32.19 -7.70 -28.86
CA PHE A 65 32.87 -8.93 -28.41
C PHE A 65 33.36 -9.79 -29.58
N VAL A 66 32.60 -9.84 -30.68
CA VAL A 66 33.01 -10.53 -31.91
C VAL A 66 34.22 -9.84 -32.54
N LEU A 67 34.24 -8.50 -32.57
CA LEU A 67 35.39 -7.73 -33.06
C LEU A 67 36.65 -8.00 -32.23
N LEU A 68 36.49 -8.11 -30.90
CA LEU A 68 37.57 -8.45 -29.98
C LEU A 68 38.09 -9.88 -30.18
N ALA A 69 37.26 -10.84 -30.59
CA ALA A 69 37.71 -12.21 -30.83
C ALA A 69 38.43 -12.40 -32.19
N LEU A 70 38.28 -11.45 -33.12
CA LEU A 70 38.69 -11.61 -34.51
C LEU A 70 40.22 -11.71 -34.72
N PRO A 71 41.07 -10.92 -34.04
CA PRO A 71 42.52 -11.07 -34.13
C PRO A 71 43.01 -12.40 -33.53
N LEU A 72 42.37 -12.86 -32.45
CA LEU A 72 42.68 -14.16 -31.83
C LEU A 72 42.38 -15.34 -32.76
N VAL A 73 41.23 -15.30 -33.44
CA VAL A 73 40.87 -16.29 -34.48
C VAL A 73 41.84 -16.20 -35.66
N GLY A 74 42.20 -14.99 -36.09
CA GLY A 74 43.21 -14.76 -37.13
C GLY A 74 44.55 -15.40 -36.79
N ALA A 75 45.04 -15.18 -35.57
CA ALA A 75 46.27 -15.79 -35.06
C ALA A 75 46.19 -17.33 -35.06
N ALA A 76 45.11 -17.90 -34.52
CA ALA A 76 44.91 -19.35 -34.47
C ALA A 76 44.87 -19.99 -35.87
N VAL A 77 44.21 -19.33 -36.82
CA VAL A 77 44.14 -19.78 -38.22
C VAL A 77 45.51 -19.71 -38.90
N THR A 78 46.32 -18.68 -38.62
CA THR A 78 47.69 -18.60 -39.17
C THR A 78 48.61 -19.69 -38.64
N VAL A 79 48.47 -20.07 -37.37
CA VAL A 79 49.21 -21.20 -36.78
C VAL A 79 48.78 -22.52 -37.42
N GLY A 80 47.46 -22.73 -37.60
CA GLY A 80 46.91 -23.98 -38.13
C GLY A 80 47.19 -24.23 -39.63
N ARG A 81 47.47 -23.18 -40.41
CA ARG A 81 47.74 -23.30 -41.85
C ARG A 81 49.15 -23.75 -42.20
N GLY A 82 50.10 -23.69 -41.26
CA GLY A 82 51.50 -24.11 -41.47
C GLY A 82 52.22 -23.28 -42.52
N GLY A 83 52.95 -22.24 -42.10
CA GLY A 83 53.81 -21.40 -42.95
C GLY A 83 55.27 -21.45 -42.52
N SER A 84 56.15 -20.69 -43.20
CA SER A 84 57.53 -20.49 -42.71
C SER A 84 57.50 -19.79 -41.35
N GLN A 85 58.43 -20.16 -40.45
CA GLN A 85 58.47 -19.66 -39.07
C GLN A 85 58.42 -18.13 -38.98
N GLU A 86 59.15 -17.45 -39.87
CA GLU A 86 59.20 -15.99 -39.94
C GLU A 86 57.86 -15.35 -40.37
N THR A 87 57.12 -15.99 -41.28
CA THR A 87 55.80 -15.50 -41.71
C THR A 87 54.75 -15.67 -40.61
N VAL A 88 54.84 -16.78 -39.87
CA VAL A 88 53.95 -17.07 -38.74
C VAL A 88 54.21 -16.09 -37.60
N GLU A 89 55.47 -15.86 -37.22
CA GLU A 89 55.85 -14.89 -36.19
C GLU A 89 55.38 -13.47 -36.51
N ARG A 90 55.63 -12.97 -37.72
CA ARG A 90 55.21 -11.62 -38.13
C ARG A 90 53.68 -11.46 -38.13
N SER A 91 52.95 -12.49 -38.56
CA SER A 91 51.48 -12.47 -38.57
C SER A 91 50.91 -12.47 -37.15
N ILE A 92 51.45 -13.33 -36.28
CA ILE A 92 51.06 -13.39 -34.86
C ILE A 92 51.34 -12.07 -34.16
N ALA A 93 52.51 -11.46 -34.39
CA ALA A 93 52.85 -10.16 -33.82
C ALA A 93 51.85 -9.06 -34.23
N SER A 94 51.41 -9.04 -35.50
CA SER A 94 50.40 -8.09 -35.98
C SER A 94 49.02 -8.34 -35.35
N PHE A 95 48.62 -9.59 -35.17
CA PHE A 95 47.35 -9.92 -34.51
C PHE A 95 47.36 -9.56 -33.03
N ILE A 96 48.46 -9.87 -32.31
CA ILE A 96 48.63 -9.48 -30.91
C ILE A 96 48.62 -7.95 -30.77
N GLY A 97 49.33 -7.23 -31.63
CA GLY A 97 49.30 -5.76 -31.63
C GLY A 97 47.90 -5.18 -31.86
N THR A 98 47.14 -5.79 -32.78
CA THR A 98 45.75 -5.39 -33.05
C THR A 98 44.84 -5.70 -31.85
N GLU A 99 45.00 -6.87 -31.24
CA GLU A 99 44.25 -7.29 -30.04
C GLU A 99 44.49 -6.33 -28.87
N LEU A 100 45.76 -6.02 -28.58
CA LEU A 100 46.13 -5.08 -27.52
C LEU A 100 45.57 -3.68 -27.78
N LEU A 101 45.55 -3.23 -29.04
CA LEU A 101 44.94 -1.95 -29.41
C LEU A 101 43.43 -1.94 -29.15
N LEU A 102 42.70 -3.00 -29.54
CA LEU A 102 41.27 -3.12 -29.30
C LEU A 102 40.94 -3.17 -27.81
N LEU A 103 41.70 -3.95 -27.03
CA LEU A 103 41.57 -4.03 -25.58
C LEU A 103 41.83 -2.67 -24.92
N PHE A 104 42.83 -1.92 -25.40
CA PHE A 104 43.12 -0.58 -24.91
C PHE A 104 41.97 0.40 -25.20
N LEU A 105 41.39 0.36 -26.41
CA LEU A 105 40.23 1.19 -26.76
C LEU A 105 39.01 0.87 -25.88
N VAL A 106 38.74 -0.42 -25.65
CA VAL A 106 37.66 -0.87 -24.75
C VAL A 106 37.91 -0.38 -23.31
N TYR A 107 39.15 -0.49 -22.84
CA TYR A 107 39.54 -0.01 -21.52
C TYR A 107 39.33 1.50 -21.36
N VAL A 108 39.83 2.31 -22.31
CA VAL A 108 39.68 3.77 -22.30
C VAL A 108 38.21 4.17 -22.33
N TYR A 109 37.40 3.50 -23.16
CA TYR A 109 35.95 3.74 -23.21
C TYR A 109 35.27 3.45 -21.87
N ALA A 110 35.55 2.29 -21.26
CA ALA A 110 35.01 1.93 -19.94
C ALA A 110 35.47 2.91 -18.85
N ALA A 111 36.74 3.30 -18.85
CA ALA A 111 37.30 4.27 -17.92
C ALA A 111 36.62 5.64 -18.05
N ALA A 112 36.46 6.15 -19.27
CA ALA A 112 35.77 7.42 -19.53
C ALA A 112 34.31 7.38 -19.08
N LEU A 113 33.61 6.27 -19.33
CA LEU A 113 32.24 6.07 -18.93
C LEU A 113 32.08 6.06 -17.40
N PHE A 114 32.99 5.38 -16.71
CA PHE A 114 33.04 5.28 -15.25
C PHE A 114 33.37 6.64 -14.63
N LEU A 115 34.36 7.34 -15.17
CA LEU A 115 34.80 8.64 -14.67
C LEU A 115 33.69 9.69 -14.83
N ARG A 116 33.04 9.74 -16.00
CA ARG A 116 31.91 10.66 -16.24
C ARG A 116 30.75 10.39 -15.28
N TYR A 117 30.37 9.13 -15.11
CA TYR A 117 29.27 8.77 -14.21
C TYR A 117 29.55 9.17 -12.75
N ALA A 118 30.78 8.94 -12.30
CA ALA A 118 31.13 9.17 -10.92
C ALA A 118 31.54 10.62 -10.61
N TRP A 119 31.96 11.39 -11.60
CA TRP A 119 32.23 12.82 -11.44
C TRP A 119 30.95 13.61 -11.12
N ASP A 120 29.81 13.15 -11.64
CA ASP A 120 28.50 13.79 -11.46
C ASP A 120 27.74 13.24 -10.22
N HIS A 121 28.36 12.39 -9.38
CA HIS A 121 27.71 11.77 -8.22
C HIS A 121 28.38 12.15 -6.88
N ASP A 122 27.67 12.91 -6.04
CA ASP A 122 28.19 13.45 -4.77
C ASP A 122 28.56 12.40 -3.71
N ARG A 123 28.04 11.17 -3.83
CA ARG A 123 28.26 10.10 -2.86
C ARG A 123 29.40 9.14 -3.21
N ILE A 124 29.99 9.25 -4.40
CA ILE A 124 31.11 8.40 -4.80
C ILE A 124 32.41 9.08 -4.42
N SER A 125 33.17 8.46 -3.52
CA SER A 125 34.48 8.99 -3.14
C SER A 125 35.42 9.03 -4.34
N LYS A 126 36.02 10.19 -4.63
CA LYS A 126 37.07 10.32 -5.66
C LYS A 126 38.22 9.33 -5.43
N MET A 127 38.49 8.99 -4.17
CA MET A 127 39.51 8.01 -3.80
C MET A 127 39.11 6.58 -4.19
N GLN A 128 37.82 6.24 -4.15
CA GLN A 128 37.31 4.96 -4.65
C GLN A 128 37.55 4.82 -6.16
N LEU A 129 37.30 5.89 -6.91
CA LEU A 129 37.51 5.91 -8.36
C LEU A 129 38.97 5.71 -8.75
N VAL A 130 39.86 6.48 -8.10
CA VAL A 130 41.30 6.38 -8.34
C VAL A 130 41.82 4.99 -7.95
N ALA A 131 41.39 4.45 -6.81
CA ALA A 131 41.81 3.13 -6.37
C ALA A 131 41.34 2.01 -7.33
N GLN A 132 40.10 2.09 -7.82
CA GLN A 132 39.54 1.08 -8.71
C GLN A 132 40.14 1.16 -10.12
N LEU A 133 40.28 2.37 -10.68
CA LEU A 133 40.93 2.59 -11.97
C LEU A 133 42.42 2.20 -11.91
N GLY A 134 43.10 2.55 -10.82
CA GLY A 134 44.47 2.13 -10.55
C GLY A 134 44.61 0.61 -10.47
N ALA A 135 43.66 -0.06 -9.81
CA ALA A 135 43.68 -1.51 -9.72
C ALA A 135 43.52 -2.19 -11.08
N VAL A 136 42.61 -1.72 -11.94
CA VAL A 136 42.45 -2.28 -13.30
C VAL A 136 43.62 -1.92 -14.22
N SER A 137 44.24 -0.74 -14.03
CA SER A 137 45.41 -0.30 -14.81
C SER A 137 46.71 -1.01 -14.43
N ALA A 138 46.85 -1.48 -13.18
CA ALA A 138 48.11 -1.94 -12.62
C ALA A 138 48.83 -3.02 -13.45
N PRO A 139 48.17 -4.06 -14.00
CA PRO A 139 48.85 -5.08 -14.81
C PRO A 139 49.50 -4.51 -16.08
N TYR A 140 48.90 -3.47 -16.66
CA TYR A 140 49.37 -2.85 -17.90
C TYR A 140 50.47 -1.83 -17.64
N VAL A 141 50.29 -0.98 -16.63
CA VAL A 141 51.25 0.10 -16.31
C VAL A 141 52.53 -0.47 -15.72
N VAL A 142 52.42 -1.40 -14.77
CA VAL A 142 53.59 -2.03 -14.13
C VAL A 142 54.30 -2.97 -15.11
N GLY A 143 53.54 -3.67 -15.97
CA GLY A 143 54.08 -4.51 -17.03
C GLY A 143 54.91 -3.76 -18.07
N LEU A 144 54.60 -2.48 -18.33
CA LEU A 144 55.39 -1.62 -19.23
C LEU A 144 56.62 -0.98 -18.56
N TRP A 145 56.66 -0.94 -17.22
CA TRP A 145 57.67 -0.21 -16.46
C TRP A 145 58.82 -1.08 -15.93
N ILE A 146 58.57 -2.37 -15.69
CA ILE A 146 59.55 -3.29 -15.13
C ILE A 146 60.12 -4.15 -16.25
N ASP A 147 61.39 -3.91 -16.62
CA ASP A 147 62.14 -4.75 -17.54
C ASP A 147 62.29 -6.18 -16.97
N GLY A 148 62.08 -7.19 -17.81
CA GLY A 148 62.07 -8.63 -17.49
C GLY A 148 63.42 -9.24 -17.07
N ASN A 149 64.29 -8.47 -16.42
CA ASN A 149 65.58 -8.89 -15.90
C ASN A 149 65.63 -8.89 -14.36
N GLN A 150 64.47 -8.88 -13.70
CA GLN A 150 64.31 -8.99 -12.24
C GLN A 150 63.62 -10.30 -11.84
N ILE A 151 63.66 -10.63 -10.55
CA ILE A 151 63.10 -11.86 -9.94
C ILE A 151 61.56 -11.96 -10.11
N LEU A 152 60.90 -10.86 -10.49
CA LEU A 152 59.46 -10.76 -10.76
C LEU A 152 59.24 -10.10 -12.13
N ASP A 153 58.45 -10.72 -13.00
CA ASP A 153 58.03 -10.09 -14.25
C ASP A 153 57.07 -8.92 -13.95
N GLY A 154 57.19 -7.83 -14.72
CA GLY A 154 56.34 -6.64 -14.54
C GLY A 154 54.84 -6.93 -14.59
N VAL A 155 54.43 -7.91 -15.38
CA VAL A 155 53.03 -8.36 -15.49
C VAL A 155 52.57 -9.00 -14.17
N THR A 156 53.37 -9.88 -13.58
CA THR A 156 53.06 -10.52 -12.29
C THR A 156 53.03 -9.49 -11.17
N GLY A 157 53.99 -8.56 -11.13
CA GLY A 157 53.98 -7.44 -10.18
C GLY A 157 52.73 -6.58 -10.29
N GLY A 158 52.30 -6.27 -11.52
CA GLY A 158 51.07 -5.53 -11.78
C GLY A 158 49.79 -6.27 -11.39
N LEU A 159 49.72 -7.59 -11.58
CA LEU A 159 48.60 -8.42 -11.13
C LEU A 159 48.50 -8.48 -9.59
N LEU A 160 49.63 -8.56 -8.89
CA LEU A 160 49.67 -8.50 -7.42
C LEU A 160 49.17 -7.15 -6.89
N LEU A 161 49.64 -6.05 -7.49
CA LEU A 161 49.19 -4.69 -7.14
C LEU A 161 47.68 -4.50 -7.43
N SER A 162 47.21 -5.01 -8.57
CA SER A 162 45.79 -5.03 -8.94
C SER A 162 44.94 -5.75 -7.90
N GLY A 163 45.36 -6.96 -7.50
CA GLY A 163 44.71 -7.76 -6.47
C GLY A 163 44.64 -7.06 -5.10
N LEU A 164 45.74 -6.43 -4.67
CA LEU A 164 45.80 -5.66 -3.42
C LEU A 164 44.86 -4.46 -3.44
N LEU A 165 44.93 -3.63 -4.49
CA LEU A 165 44.10 -2.44 -4.64
C LEU A 165 42.62 -2.81 -4.71
N LEU A 166 42.25 -3.85 -5.47
CA LEU A 166 40.87 -4.35 -5.47
C LEU A 166 40.45 -4.87 -4.10
N GLY A 167 41.33 -5.59 -3.39
CA GLY A 167 41.05 -6.09 -2.04
C GLY A 167 40.75 -4.96 -1.04
N VAL A 168 41.58 -3.91 -1.04
CA VAL A 168 41.35 -2.71 -0.22
C VAL A 168 40.06 -2.01 -0.63
N THR A 169 39.85 -1.84 -1.94
CA THR A 169 38.67 -1.14 -2.47
C THR A 169 37.38 -1.87 -2.11
N LEU A 170 37.35 -3.20 -2.22
CA LEU A 170 36.18 -4.03 -1.88
C LEU A 170 35.86 -4.06 -0.38
N ARG A 171 36.87 -3.90 0.49
CA ARG A 171 36.66 -3.84 1.95
C ARG A 171 36.25 -2.46 2.43
N ARG A 172 36.80 -1.41 1.80
CA ARG A 172 36.61 -0.02 2.23
C ARG A 172 35.40 0.64 1.56
N TYR A 173 35.02 0.20 0.38
CA TYR A 173 33.94 0.80 -0.41
C TYR A 173 32.91 -0.25 -0.85
N PRO A 174 31.61 0.08 -0.88
CA PRO A 174 30.53 -0.81 -1.29
C PRO A 174 30.47 -0.94 -2.83
N VAL A 175 31.48 -1.58 -3.40
CA VAL A 175 31.70 -1.69 -4.86
C VAL A 175 30.86 -2.81 -5.51
N LEU A 176 30.46 -3.82 -4.72
CA LEU A 176 29.73 -5.02 -5.17
C LEU A 176 28.23 -5.02 -4.83
N ILE A 177 27.80 -4.19 -3.90
CA ILE A 177 26.38 -4.06 -3.60
C ILE A 177 25.83 -3.10 -4.66
N GLY A 178 24.87 -3.56 -5.47
CA GLY A 178 24.32 -2.86 -6.63
C GLY A 178 23.54 -1.60 -6.27
N PHE A 179 24.21 -0.61 -5.70
CA PHE A 179 23.64 0.66 -5.27
C PHE A 179 23.43 1.77 -6.32
N PRO A 180 23.61 1.61 -7.65
CA PRO A 180 23.27 2.69 -8.58
C PRO A 180 21.85 2.61 -9.18
N LYS A 181 21.13 1.48 -9.04
CA LYS A 181 19.72 1.42 -9.49
C LYS A 181 18.73 1.97 -8.45
N ALA A 182 19.08 1.91 -7.17
CA ALA A 182 18.17 2.29 -6.10
C ALA A 182 18.06 3.82 -5.92
N ASP A 183 19.14 4.58 -6.12
CA ASP A 183 19.16 6.00 -5.72
C ASP A 183 18.37 6.94 -6.66
N TYR A 184 18.33 6.65 -7.97
CA TYR A 184 17.53 7.44 -8.92
C TYR A 184 16.06 7.03 -8.97
N VAL A 185 15.77 5.74 -8.76
CA VAL A 185 14.40 5.23 -8.81
C VAL A 185 13.69 5.48 -7.47
N ALA A 186 14.38 5.46 -6.32
CA ALA A 186 13.70 5.54 -5.03
C ALA A 186 13.03 6.90 -4.75
N ARG A 187 13.65 8.05 -5.05
CA ARG A 187 13.09 9.35 -4.59
C ARG A 187 11.81 9.73 -5.33
N SER A 188 11.83 9.70 -6.66
CA SER A 188 10.64 10.02 -7.47
C SER A 188 9.58 8.93 -7.35
N ARG A 189 9.98 7.65 -7.30
CA ARG A 189 9.00 6.56 -7.21
C ARG A 189 8.36 6.47 -5.84
N VAL A 190 9.08 6.78 -4.75
CA VAL A 190 8.46 6.87 -3.42
C VAL A 190 7.43 7.99 -3.41
N PHE A 191 7.76 9.19 -3.90
CA PHE A 191 6.80 10.29 -3.98
C PHE A 191 5.52 9.89 -4.73
N GLU A 192 5.67 9.22 -5.88
CA GLU A 192 4.56 8.75 -6.72
C GLU A 192 3.75 7.59 -6.11
N GLU A 193 4.38 6.69 -5.34
CA GLU A 193 3.73 5.51 -4.75
C GLU A 193 3.20 5.74 -3.32
N LEU A 194 3.31 6.96 -2.77
CA LEU A 194 2.75 7.29 -1.45
C LEU A 194 1.23 7.15 -1.43
N GLN A 195 0.70 6.49 -0.39
CA GLN A 195 -0.74 6.30 -0.17
C GLN A 195 -1.48 7.59 0.19
N GLU A 196 -0.77 8.61 0.66
CA GLU A 196 -1.34 9.92 0.98
C GLU A 196 -1.15 10.87 -0.19
N ALA A 197 -2.11 11.78 -0.39
CA ALA A 197 -2.02 12.76 -1.46
C ALA A 197 -1.03 13.86 -1.05
N VAL A 198 -0.04 14.13 -1.89
CA VAL A 198 1.00 15.13 -1.63
C VAL A 198 0.98 16.18 -2.73
N VAL A 199 0.93 17.45 -2.33
CA VAL A 199 0.94 18.60 -3.22
C VAL A 199 2.05 19.54 -2.78
N VAL A 200 2.98 19.84 -3.68
CA VAL A 200 4.05 20.81 -3.45
C VAL A 200 3.63 22.14 -4.04
N VAL A 201 3.79 23.24 -3.29
CA VAL A 201 3.46 24.60 -3.71
C VAL A 201 4.58 25.59 -3.50
N ASP A 202 4.52 26.69 -4.25
CA ASP A 202 5.34 27.88 -4.04
C ASP A 202 4.81 28.79 -2.90
N TRP A 203 5.43 29.97 -2.75
CA TRP A 203 5.07 31.00 -1.76
C TRP A 203 3.67 31.54 -1.91
N ASP A 204 3.20 31.58 -3.15
CA ASP A 204 1.95 32.18 -3.59
C ASP A 204 0.82 31.14 -3.64
N GLY A 205 1.11 29.88 -3.31
CA GLY A 205 0.14 28.79 -3.27
C GLY A 205 -0.16 28.15 -4.64
N HIS A 206 0.72 28.33 -5.62
CA HIS A 206 0.64 27.62 -6.90
C HIS A 206 1.30 26.25 -6.81
N ILE A 207 0.66 25.27 -7.43
CA ILE A 207 1.12 23.89 -7.44
C ILE A 207 2.39 23.77 -8.29
N LEU A 208 3.49 23.34 -7.66
CA LEU A 208 4.75 23.03 -8.32
C LEU A 208 4.80 21.56 -8.74
N ASP A 209 4.29 20.66 -7.91
CA ASP A 209 4.32 19.22 -8.15
C ASP A 209 3.23 18.48 -7.36
N THR A 210 2.83 17.29 -7.82
CA THR A 210 1.83 16.43 -7.17
C THR A 210 2.11 14.96 -7.45
N ASN A 211 1.84 14.09 -6.48
CA ASN A 211 1.93 12.65 -6.71
C ASN A 211 0.69 12.06 -7.41
N ALA A 212 0.83 10.83 -7.92
CA ALA A 212 -0.26 10.07 -8.53
C ALA A 212 -1.52 9.98 -7.65
N THR A 213 -1.35 9.79 -6.33
CA THR A 213 -2.48 9.73 -5.39
C THR A 213 -3.28 11.03 -5.35
N ALA A 214 -2.62 12.19 -5.41
CA ALA A 214 -3.31 13.48 -5.48
C ALA A 214 -4.06 13.65 -6.81
N ALA A 215 -3.45 13.24 -7.92
CA ALA A 215 -4.07 13.26 -9.25
C ALA A 215 -5.35 12.40 -9.30
N ASP A 216 -5.28 11.16 -8.79
CA ASP A 216 -6.40 10.24 -8.71
C ASP A 216 -7.50 10.74 -7.76
N LEU A 217 -7.11 11.36 -6.64
CA LEU A 217 -8.06 11.86 -5.64
C LEU A 217 -8.97 12.98 -6.21
N PHE A 218 -8.41 13.85 -7.04
CA PHE A 218 -9.12 15.01 -7.61
C PHE A 218 -9.56 14.82 -9.07
N ASP A 219 -9.37 13.62 -9.65
CA ASP A 219 -9.69 13.28 -11.05
C ASP A 219 -9.07 14.29 -12.05
N ARG A 220 -7.80 14.61 -11.84
CA ARG A 220 -7.04 15.54 -12.69
C ARG A 220 -5.64 15.02 -12.97
N SER A 221 -5.12 15.29 -14.15
CA SER A 221 -3.73 14.94 -14.48
C SER A 221 -2.76 15.90 -13.78
N THR A 222 -1.60 15.38 -13.34
CA THR A 222 -0.51 16.16 -12.75
C THR A 222 -0.16 17.40 -13.59
N GLN A 223 -0.08 17.24 -14.92
CA GLN A 223 0.22 18.34 -15.85
C GLN A 223 -0.81 19.47 -15.83
N SER A 224 -2.09 19.15 -15.60
CA SER A 224 -3.16 20.16 -15.54
C SER A 224 -3.20 20.91 -14.21
N MET A 225 -2.63 20.33 -13.16
CA MET A 225 -2.57 20.92 -11.82
C MET A 225 -1.37 21.84 -11.66
N ILE A 226 -0.23 21.52 -12.27
CA ILE A 226 1.00 22.32 -12.18
C ILE A 226 0.76 23.76 -12.67
N GLY A 227 1.26 24.73 -11.89
CA GLY A 227 1.17 26.16 -12.16
C GLY A 227 -0.18 26.79 -11.80
N THR A 228 -1.15 26.00 -11.34
CA THR A 228 -2.47 26.52 -10.92
C THR A 228 -2.53 26.75 -9.40
N PRO A 229 -3.32 27.72 -8.92
CA PRO A 229 -3.52 27.92 -7.48
C PRO A 229 -4.23 26.72 -6.83
N ILE A 230 -3.78 26.29 -5.64
CA ILE A 230 -4.43 25.19 -4.88
C ILE A 230 -5.96 25.31 -4.84
N PRO A 231 -6.57 26.46 -4.50
CA PRO A 231 -8.02 26.54 -4.34
C PRO A 231 -8.82 26.31 -5.63
N SER A 232 -8.18 26.47 -6.80
CA SER A 232 -8.81 26.24 -8.11
C SER A 232 -8.90 24.75 -8.47
N VAL A 233 -7.98 23.95 -7.93
CA VAL A 233 -7.89 22.51 -8.15
C VAL A 233 -8.58 21.76 -7.02
N ILE A 234 -8.33 22.17 -5.78
CA ILE A 234 -8.81 21.54 -4.56
C ILE A 234 -9.92 22.42 -3.96
N GLU A 235 -11.15 22.14 -4.38
CA GLU A 235 -12.33 22.82 -3.86
C GLU A 235 -12.52 22.50 -2.36
N GLY A 236 -12.51 23.55 -1.53
CA GLY A 236 -12.55 23.44 -0.06
C GLY A 236 -11.30 23.98 0.64
N MET A 237 -10.20 24.19 -0.09
CA MET A 237 -8.96 24.83 0.44
C MET A 237 -8.97 26.37 0.31
N SER A 238 -10.12 26.97 -0.03
CA SER A 238 -10.25 28.43 -0.11
C SER A 238 -10.14 29.05 1.29
N GLY A 239 -9.05 29.76 1.57
CA GLY A 239 -8.78 30.36 2.88
C GLY A 239 -8.10 29.43 3.90
N ALA A 240 -7.62 28.25 3.47
CA ALA A 240 -6.81 27.39 4.31
C ALA A 240 -5.47 28.05 4.65
N ASP A 241 -5.02 27.93 5.90
CA ASP A 241 -3.71 28.41 6.29
C ASP A 241 -2.62 27.47 5.75
N LEU A 242 -1.80 27.99 4.83
CA LEU A 242 -0.68 27.29 4.20
C LEU A 242 0.67 27.65 4.85
N SER A 243 0.67 28.07 6.12
CA SER A 243 1.88 28.33 6.88
C SER A 243 2.59 27.01 7.26
N PRO A 244 3.94 26.95 7.22
CA PRO A 244 4.67 25.77 7.67
C PRO A 244 4.36 25.41 9.13
N GLY A 245 4.16 24.12 9.41
CA GLY A 245 3.80 23.61 10.72
C GLY A 245 2.28 23.54 10.97
N THR A 246 1.46 24.13 10.10
CA THR A 246 0.00 24.09 10.23
C THR A 246 -0.50 22.66 10.02
N THR A 247 -1.35 22.21 10.95
CA THR A 247 -2.07 20.93 10.86
C THR A 247 -3.53 21.18 11.19
N GLU A 248 -4.41 21.09 10.20
CA GLU A 248 -5.84 21.38 10.36
C GLU A 248 -6.71 20.34 9.64
N THR A 249 -8.02 20.40 9.88
CA THR A 249 -9.01 19.53 9.24
C THR A 249 -9.89 20.34 8.31
N VAL A 250 -10.06 19.85 7.08
CA VAL A 250 -10.85 20.50 6.03
C VAL A 250 -11.78 19.48 5.36
N THR A 251 -12.88 19.95 4.78
CA THR A 251 -13.77 19.12 3.97
C THR A 251 -13.57 19.48 2.50
N LEU A 252 -13.15 18.50 1.71
CA LEU A 252 -12.80 18.67 0.31
C LEU A 252 -13.80 17.95 -0.60
N ARG A 253 -13.98 18.47 -1.81
CA ARG A 253 -14.68 17.75 -2.87
C ARG A 253 -13.67 16.91 -3.66
N THR A 254 -13.92 15.61 -3.75
CA THR A 254 -13.07 14.64 -4.46
C THR A 254 -13.90 13.91 -5.53
N ALA A 255 -13.24 13.06 -6.32
CA ALA A 255 -13.92 12.17 -7.27
C ALA A 255 -14.95 11.25 -6.58
N LYS A 256 -14.74 10.92 -5.30
CA LYS A 256 -15.62 10.09 -4.46
C LYS A 256 -16.62 10.92 -3.64
N GLY A 257 -16.86 12.18 -4.01
CA GLY A 257 -17.77 13.09 -3.31
C GLY A 257 -17.10 13.94 -2.23
N ARG A 258 -17.87 14.40 -1.24
CA ARG A 258 -17.33 15.23 -0.13
C ARG A 258 -16.69 14.34 0.93
N ARG A 259 -15.43 14.63 1.25
CA ARG A 259 -14.63 13.87 2.21
C ARG A 259 -13.86 14.79 3.15
N ARG A 260 -13.51 14.29 4.34
CA ARG A 260 -12.82 15.05 5.38
C ARG A 260 -11.34 14.66 5.40
N PHE A 261 -10.47 15.65 5.28
CA PHE A 261 -9.03 15.48 5.27
C PHE A 261 -8.39 16.20 6.44
N GLN A 262 -7.36 15.60 7.00
CA GLN A 262 -6.37 16.33 7.78
C GLN A 262 -5.27 16.75 6.81
N TYR A 263 -4.96 18.04 6.79
CA TYR A 263 -3.85 18.55 6.00
C TYR A 263 -2.72 19.01 6.92
N THR A 264 -1.49 18.69 6.53
CA THR A 264 -0.27 19.10 7.22
C THR A 264 0.62 19.83 6.25
N VAL A 265 1.10 21.02 6.62
CA VAL A 265 1.97 21.84 5.79
C VAL A 265 3.39 21.80 6.35
N SER A 266 4.36 21.45 5.52
CA SER A 266 5.78 21.41 5.88
C SER A 266 6.58 22.30 4.94
N ALA A 267 7.56 23.03 5.47
CA ALA A 267 8.52 23.75 4.66
C ALA A 267 9.50 22.77 3.99
N VAL A 268 9.89 23.09 2.76
CA VAL A 268 10.99 22.43 2.05
C VAL A 268 12.11 23.45 1.91
N ASP A 269 13.21 23.22 2.63
CA ASP A 269 14.39 24.07 2.59
C ASP A 269 15.34 23.64 1.46
N GLY A 270 16.03 24.60 0.86
CA GLY A 270 17.05 24.31 -0.15
C GLY A 270 18.31 23.70 0.46
N GLU A 271 19.00 22.82 -0.27
CA GLU A 271 20.30 22.32 0.15
C GLU A 271 21.29 23.49 0.34
N GLY A 272 21.82 23.65 1.55
CA GLY A 272 22.78 24.70 1.89
C GLY A 272 22.17 25.98 2.47
N ALA A 273 20.87 26.02 2.74
CA ALA A 273 20.23 27.09 3.48
C ALA A 273 20.57 27.05 4.98
N ASP A 274 21.11 28.15 5.53
CA ASP A 274 21.07 28.42 6.98
C ASP A 274 19.61 28.47 7.43
N SER A 275 19.31 28.08 8.69
CA SER A 275 17.93 27.96 9.20
C SER A 275 17.11 29.26 9.24
N ASP A 276 17.70 30.37 8.79
CA ASP A 276 17.11 31.72 8.70
C ASP A 276 16.72 32.10 7.26
N SER A 277 17.00 31.26 6.27
CA SER A 277 16.57 31.49 4.89
C SER A 277 15.08 31.15 4.75
N ALA A 278 14.33 31.99 4.02
CA ALA A 278 12.95 31.66 3.68
C ALA A 278 12.89 30.31 2.95
N PRO A 279 11.81 29.53 3.15
CA PRO A 279 11.31 28.51 2.26
C PRO A 279 11.98 28.32 0.89
N VAL A 280 12.14 27.10 0.33
CA VAL A 280 12.18 26.93 -1.16
C VAL A 280 10.88 26.36 -1.77
N ALA A 281 10.13 25.55 -1.03
CA ALA A 281 8.73 25.26 -1.32
C ALA A 281 7.95 24.96 -0.02
N ARG A 282 6.65 24.68 -0.13
CA ARG A 282 5.85 24.05 0.93
C ARG A 282 5.20 22.78 0.42
N THR A 283 5.18 21.75 1.24
CA THR A 283 4.51 20.49 0.94
C THR A 283 3.24 20.39 1.78
N VAL A 284 2.12 20.17 1.11
CA VAL A 284 0.80 19.92 1.70
C VAL A 284 0.50 18.43 1.59
N LEU A 285 0.51 17.75 2.74
CA LEU A 285 0.13 16.36 2.86
C LEU A 285 -1.35 16.28 3.22
N LEU A 286 -2.13 15.51 2.46
CA LEU A 286 -3.56 15.32 2.65
C LEU A 286 -3.84 13.87 3.04
N ARG A 287 -4.26 13.68 4.29
CA ARG A 287 -4.66 12.38 4.82
C ARG A 287 -6.18 12.29 4.91
N ASP A 288 -6.79 11.32 4.21
CA ASP A 288 -8.23 11.06 4.33
C ASP A 288 -8.53 10.51 5.73
N ILE A 289 -9.33 11.24 6.50
CA ILE A 289 -9.77 10.88 7.85
C ILE A 289 -11.29 10.73 7.91
N THR A 290 -11.95 10.60 6.76
CA THR A 290 -13.42 10.54 6.66
C THR A 290 -13.97 9.37 7.46
N ASP A 291 -13.45 8.17 7.24
CA ASP A 291 -13.95 6.95 7.86
C ASP A 291 -13.69 6.94 9.37
N GLU A 292 -12.46 7.33 9.77
CA GLU A 292 -12.08 7.42 11.19
C GLU A 292 -12.94 8.44 11.95
N ARG A 293 -13.11 9.66 11.41
CA ARG A 293 -13.94 10.66 12.07
C ARG A 293 -15.41 10.28 12.10
N THR A 294 -15.91 9.62 11.06
CA THR A 294 -17.28 9.13 11.02
C THR A 294 -17.49 8.05 12.08
N ARG A 295 -16.51 7.17 12.28
CA ARG A 295 -16.50 6.16 13.34
C ARG A 295 -16.46 6.80 14.74
N GLU A 296 -15.53 7.71 14.99
CA GLU A 296 -15.42 8.43 16.26
C GLU A 296 -16.73 9.15 16.62
N GLN A 297 -17.35 9.83 15.65
CA GLN A 297 -18.63 10.51 15.85
C GLN A 297 -19.75 9.52 16.22
N ARG A 298 -19.83 8.36 15.56
CA ARG A 298 -20.82 7.31 15.87
C ARG A 298 -20.62 6.77 17.29
N LEU A 299 -19.38 6.45 17.66
CA LEU A 299 -19.04 5.98 19.00
C LEU A 299 -19.32 7.03 20.07
N SER A 300 -19.07 8.32 19.78
CA SER A 300 -19.37 9.42 20.67
C SER A 300 -20.88 9.54 20.96
N VAL A 301 -21.72 9.40 19.91
CA VAL A 301 -23.18 9.41 20.07
C VAL A 301 -23.64 8.19 20.87
N LEU A 302 -23.12 6.99 20.57
CA LEU A 302 -23.44 5.78 21.32
C LEU A 302 -23.08 5.95 22.81
N ASN A 303 -21.86 6.36 23.11
CA ASN A 303 -21.39 6.57 24.49
C ASN A 303 -22.28 7.58 25.24
N ARG A 304 -22.69 8.67 24.57
CA ARG A 304 -23.62 9.65 25.15
C ARG A 304 -24.99 9.04 25.48
N VAL A 305 -25.58 8.27 24.57
CA VAL A 305 -26.88 7.59 24.78
C VAL A 305 -26.77 6.57 25.91
N LEU A 306 -25.69 5.78 25.93
CA LEU A 306 -25.42 4.80 26.99
C LEU A 306 -25.29 5.46 28.35
N ARG A 307 -24.46 6.50 28.47
CA ARG A 307 -24.28 7.23 29.73
C ARG A 307 -25.62 7.72 30.27
N HIS A 308 -26.46 8.28 29.40
CA HIS A 308 -27.78 8.77 29.80
C HIS A 308 -28.69 7.63 30.29
N ASN A 309 -28.81 6.54 29.53
CA ASN A 309 -29.64 5.39 29.91
C ASN A 309 -29.15 4.71 31.20
N VAL A 310 -27.83 4.61 31.37
CA VAL A 310 -27.22 4.06 32.59
C VAL A 310 -27.49 4.96 33.79
N GLN A 311 -27.32 6.28 33.64
CA GLN A 311 -27.61 7.25 34.70
C GLN A 311 -29.08 7.16 35.14
N ASN A 312 -30.01 7.18 34.19
CA ASN A 312 -31.45 7.12 34.51
C ASN A 312 -31.83 5.85 35.29
N LYS A 313 -31.26 4.69 34.94
CA LYS A 313 -31.55 3.43 35.64
C LYS A 313 -30.86 3.36 37.01
N LEU A 314 -29.65 3.91 37.13
CA LEU A 314 -28.97 4.04 38.43
C LEU A 314 -29.72 4.97 39.38
N ASP A 315 -30.29 6.07 38.88
CA ASP A 315 -31.11 6.99 39.67
C ASP A 315 -32.35 6.28 40.24
N VAL A 316 -33.00 5.41 39.46
CA VAL A 316 -34.13 4.57 39.93
C VAL A 316 -33.68 3.56 40.99
N ILE A 317 -32.55 2.88 40.78
CA ILE A 317 -31.98 1.96 41.78
C ILE A 317 -31.71 2.69 43.09
N LEU A 318 -31.05 3.85 43.02
CA LEU A 318 -30.73 4.65 44.20
C LEU A 318 -32.00 5.15 44.91
N ALA A 319 -32.99 5.64 44.17
CA ALA A 319 -34.26 6.10 44.72
C ALA A 319 -35.03 4.99 45.47
N HIS A 320 -34.93 3.74 45.01
CA HIS A 320 -35.57 2.60 45.69
C HIS A 320 -34.68 1.97 46.77
N ALA A 321 -33.36 2.06 46.66
CA ALA A 321 -32.40 1.54 47.65
C ALA A 321 -32.49 2.28 48.99
N ASP A 322 -32.93 3.53 49.00
CA ASP A 322 -33.16 4.28 50.25
C ASP A 322 -34.43 3.83 51.00
N CYS A 323 -35.25 2.95 50.42
CA CYS A 323 -36.56 2.53 50.94
C CYS A 323 -36.69 0.99 51.14
N ILE A 324 -35.57 0.27 51.38
CA ILE A 324 -35.44 -1.22 51.38
C ILE A 324 -36.35 -2.00 52.37
N GLU A 325 -37.31 -1.38 53.06
CA GLU A 325 -38.23 -2.11 53.94
C GLU A 325 -39.38 -2.83 53.20
N ALA A 326 -39.61 -2.59 51.91
CA ALA A 326 -40.71 -3.21 51.14
C ALA A 326 -40.25 -4.06 49.94
N ASP A 327 -40.90 -5.22 49.72
CA ASP A 327 -40.63 -6.14 48.60
C ASP A 327 -40.80 -5.50 47.21
N ALA A 328 -41.66 -4.49 47.09
CA ALA A 328 -41.83 -3.72 45.86
C ALA A 328 -40.53 -2.97 45.45
N HIS A 329 -39.80 -2.41 46.41
CA HIS A 329 -38.54 -1.71 46.15
C HIS A 329 -37.42 -2.67 45.76
N ARG A 330 -37.37 -3.86 46.38
CA ARG A 330 -36.44 -4.92 45.98
C ARG A 330 -36.65 -5.33 44.52
N THR A 331 -37.92 -5.51 44.12
CA THR A 331 -38.28 -5.88 42.75
C THR A 331 -37.86 -4.79 41.76
N ALA A 332 -38.18 -3.52 42.04
CA ALA A 332 -37.80 -2.40 41.18
C ALA A 332 -36.27 -2.22 41.03
N ILE A 333 -35.51 -2.46 42.10
CA ILE A 333 -34.04 -2.47 42.05
C ILE A 333 -33.53 -3.61 41.17
N GLN A 334 -34.08 -4.82 41.32
CA GLN A 334 -33.69 -5.98 40.52
C GLN A 334 -34.00 -5.79 39.04
N GLU A 335 -35.19 -5.28 38.70
CA GLU A 335 -35.59 -4.93 37.33
C GLU A 335 -34.65 -3.88 36.75
N SER A 336 -34.40 -2.78 37.47
CA SER A 336 -33.52 -1.71 36.98
C SER A 336 -32.07 -2.18 36.80
N ALA A 337 -31.58 -3.09 37.65
CA ALA A 337 -30.26 -3.69 37.49
C ALA A 337 -30.20 -4.65 36.29
N HIS A 338 -31.26 -5.41 36.05
CA HIS A 338 -31.36 -6.28 34.88
C HIS A 338 -31.41 -5.45 33.58
N ASP A 339 -32.16 -4.36 33.57
CA ASP A 339 -32.20 -3.40 32.46
C ASP A 339 -30.81 -2.81 32.17
N LEU A 340 -30.03 -2.46 33.20
CA LEU A 340 -28.66 -1.97 33.04
C LEU A 340 -27.74 -3.00 32.37
N LEU A 341 -27.85 -4.27 32.75
CA LEU A 341 -27.10 -5.35 32.12
C LEU A 341 -27.49 -5.51 30.65
N SER A 342 -28.79 -5.47 30.35
CA SER A 342 -29.32 -5.52 28.98
C SER A 342 -28.81 -4.35 28.12
N ILE A 343 -28.88 -3.12 28.64
CA ILE A 343 -28.34 -1.91 27.99
C ILE A 343 -26.85 -2.07 27.69
N SER A 344 -26.05 -2.56 28.64
CA SER A 344 -24.60 -2.78 28.45
C SER A 344 -24.29 -3.85 27.39
N GLN A 345 -25.12 -4.88 27.28
CA GLN A 345 -24.95 -5.93 26.27
C GLN A 345 -25.32 -5.41 24.87
N LYS A 346 -26.50 -4.78 24.73
CA LYS A 346 -26.94 -4.15 23.45
C LYS A 346 -25.94 -3.11 22.94
N ALA A 347 -25.32 -2.36 23.86
CA ALA A 347 -24.25 -1.42 23.54
C ALA A 347 -23.04 -2.06 22.85
N ARG A 348 -22.54 -3.16 23.44
CA ARG A 348 -21.36 -3.87 22.94
C ARG A 348 -21.63 -4.52 21.61
N ASP A 349 -22.82 -5.10 21.45
CA ASP A 349 -23.24 -5.71 20.19
C ASP A 349 -23.35 -4.66 19.08
N ALA A 350 -23.95 -3.49 19.38
CA ALA A 350 -24.01 -2.36 18.46
C ALA A 350 -22.61 -1.88 18.05
N GLU A 351 -21.69 -1.73 19.01
CA GLU A 351 -20.29 -1.35 18.74
C GLU A 351 -19.56 -2.36 17.85
N ALA A 352 -19.78 -3.67 18.09
CA ALA A 352 -19.19 -4.74 17.29
C ALA A 352 -19.68 -4.66 15.84
N VAL A 353 -20.99 -4.50 15.61
CA VAL A 353 -21.55 -4.36 14.26
C VAL A 353 -21.04 -3.09 13.58
N MET A 354 -20.97 -1.96 14.30
CA MET A 354 -20.43 -0.70 13.76
C MET A 354 -18.97 -0.80 13.33
N THR A 355 -18.17 -1.58 14.07
CA THR A 355 -16.75 -1.81 13.76
C THR A 355 -16.57 -2.73 12.55
N ASP A 356 -17.46 -3.71 12.37
CA ASP A 356 -17.40 -4.68 11.27
C ASP A 356 -17.96 -4.13 9.94
N THR A 357 -18.66 -2.98 9.97
CA THR A 357 -19.28 -2.35 8.78
C THR A 357 -18.26 -1.68 7.83
N VAL A 358 -16.95 -1.88 8.00
CA VAL A 358 -15.90 -1.29 7.13
C VAL A 358 -15.81 -2.01 5.77
N GLY A 359 -16.49 -3.16 5.60
CA GLY A 359 -16.53 -3.90 4.34
C GLY A 359 -17.43 -3.29 3.26
N SER A 360 -17.14 -3.56 1.98
CA SER A 360 -18.05 -3.21 0.89
C SER A 360 -19.38 -3.98 0.98
N PRO A 361 -20.52 -3.40 0.54
CA PRO A 361 -21.79 -4.11 0.42
C PRO A 361 -21.63 -5.41 -0.37
N SER A 362 -22.30 -6.47 0.04
CA SER A 362 -22.25 -7.76 -0.65
C SER A 362 -23.67 -8.31 -0.89
N PRO A 363 -23.87 -9.20 -1.89
CA PRO A 363 -25.16 -9.82 -2.11
C PRO A 363 -25.62 -10.62 -0.87
N ILE A 364 -26.78 -10.27 -0.33
CA ILE A 364 -27.43 -10.97 0.78
C ILE A 364 -28.82 -11.45 0.38
N ASP A 365 -29.29 -12.53 1.00
CA ASP A 365 -30.68 -12.99 0.90
C ASP A 365 -31.44 -12.56 2.16
N LEU A 366 -32.30 -11.55 2.01
CA LEU A 366 -33.05 -10.96 3.13
C LEU A 366 -33.97 -12.00 3.79
N VAL A 367 -34.56 -12.90 3.00
CA VAL A 367 -35.43 -13.99 3.50
C VAL A 367 -34.63 -14.93 4.40
N ALA A 368 -33.39 -15.28 4.01
CA ALA A 368 -32.54 -16.14 4.82
C ALA A 368 -32.16 -15.48 6.15
N VAL A 369 -31.81 -14.19 6.13
CA VAL A 369 -31.49 -13.41 7.35
C VAL A 369 -32.69 -13.38 8.30
N VAL A 370 -33.87 -13.01 7.79
CA VAL A 370 -35.10 -12.90 8.59
C VAL A 370 -35.52 -14.25 9.16
N ARG A 371 -35.40 -15.35 8.39
CA ARG A 371 -35.67 -16.70 8.90
C ARG A 371 -34.72 -17.07 10.03
N THR A 372 -33.43 -16.73 9.94
CA THR A 372 -32.49 -16.95 11.05
C THR A 372 -32.89 -16.17 12.29
N VAL A 373 -33.24 -14.89 12.15
CA VAL A 373 -33.70 -14.05 13.27
C VAL A 373 -34.97 -14.63 13.91
N ALA A 374 -35.95 -15.03 13.10
CA ALA A 374 -37.20 -15.62 13.59
C ALA A 374 -36.98 -16.96 14.31
N THR A 375 -36.06 -17.81 13.83
CA THR A 375 -35.69 -19.06 14.52
C THR A 375 -35.10 -18.78 15.89
N ASN A 376 -34.11 -17.88 15.98
CA ASN A 376 -33.50 -17.52 17.26
C ASN A 376 -34.53 -16.94 18.24
N ALA A 377 -35.39 -16.05 17.76
CA ALA A 377 -36.44 -15.44 18.57
C ALA A 377 -37.44 -16.48 19.13
N ARG A 378 -37.78 -17.52 18.35
CA ARG A 378 -38.63 -18.63 18.83
C ARG A 378 -37.93 -19.50 19.90
N GLU A 379 -36.61 -19.65 19.80
CA GLU A 379 -35.83 -20.38 20.81
C GLU A 379 -35.74 -19.59 22.13
N GLU A 380 -35.59 -18.27 22.06
CA GLU A 380 -35.51 -17.38 23.22
C GLU A 380 -36.87 -17.10 23.87
N HIS A 381 -37.96 -17.11 23.07
CA HIS A 381 -39.33 -16.83 23.53
C HIS A 381 -40.31 -17.95 23.11
N PRO A 382 -40.31 -19.12 23.77
CA PRO A 382 -41.13 -20.27 23.40
C PRO A 382 -42.66 -20.02 23.50
N ASP A 383 -43.07 -19.07 24.34
CA ASP A 383 -44.47 -18.74 24.59
C ASP A 383 -45.03 -17.69 23.60
N ALA A 384 -44.19 -17.14 22.72
CA ALA A 384 -44.58 -16.15 21.73
C ALA A 384 -44.97 -16.80 20.39
N GLU A 385 -45.99 -16.25 19.73
CA GLU A 385 -46.42 -16.68 18.40
C GLU A 385 -45.71 -15.85 17.32
N ILE A 386 -44.67 -16.42 16.71
CA ILE A 386 -43.85 -15.76 15.68
C ILE A 386 -44.12 -16.40 14.31
N SER A 387 -44.73 -15.63 13.41
CA SER A 387 -45.01 -16.03 12.03
C SER A 387 -44.11 -15.30 11.03
N VAL A 388 -43.77 -15.95 9.92
CA VAL A 388 -42.94 -15.36 8.85
C VAL A 388 -43.64 -15.59 7.51
N SER A 389 -43.99 -14.49 6.84
CA SER A 389 -44.51 -14.49 5.47
C SER A 389 -43.45 -13.89 4.54
N ALA A 390 -42.96 -14.67 3.58
CA ALA A 390 -41.87 -14.24 2.69
C ALA A 390 -41.90 -15.01 1.36
N PRO A 391 -41.41 -14.43 0.26
CA PRO A 391 -41.15 -15.16 -0.98
C PRO A 391 -40.05 -16.22 -0.79
N GLU A 392 -39.77 -17.00 -1.82
CA GLU A 392 -38.73 -18.05 -1.76
C GLU A 392 -37.35 -17.45 -1.43
N ARG A 393 -36.97 -16.37 -2.14
CA ARG A 393 -35.71 -15.62 -1.99
C ARG A 393 -35.93 -14.15 -2.34
N LEU A 394 -35.23 -13.26 -1.64
CA LEU A 394 -35.22 -11.82 -1.95
C LEU A 394 -33.79 -11.29 -1.75
N ARG A 395 -33.07 -11.04 -2.85
CA ARG A 395 -31.65 -10.67 -2.83
C ARG A 395 -31.44 -9.18 -3.00
N LEU A 396 -30.52 -8.62 -2.21
CA LEU A 396 -30.11 -7.21 -2.26
C LEU A 396 -28.62 -7.07 -1.89
N VAL A 397 -27.97 -5.98 -2.30
CA VAL A 397 -26.52 -5.77 -2.09
C VAL A 397 -26.28 -4.91 -0.84
N SER A 398 -26.07 -5.51 0.33
CA SER A 398 -26.03 -4.77 1.60
C SER A 398 -25.02 -5.35 2.58
N HIS A 399 -25.05 -4.87 3.82
CA HIS A 399 -24.23 -5.36 4.92
C HIS A 399 -25.01 -6.38 5.75
N ARG A 400 -24.70 -7.68 5.56
CA ARG A 400 -25.41 -8.79 6.22
C ARG A 400 -25.54 -8.61 7.73
N THR A 401 -24.45 -8.23 8.40
CA THR A 401 -24.39 -8.06 9.86
C THR A 401 -25.27 -6.91 10.35
N VAL A 402 -25.30 -5.80 9.61
CA VAL A 402 -26.17 -4.64 9.91
C VAL A 402 -27.64 -5.00 9.72
N VAL A 403 -27.99 -5.65 8.60
CA VAL A 403 -29.37 -6.07 8.31
C VAL A 403 -29.86 -7.10 9.32
N GLN A 404 -29.02 -8.07 9.69
CA GLN A 404 -29.36 -9.07 10.70
C GLN A 404 -29.62 -8.42 12.05
N ARG A 405 -28.74 -7.53 12.52
CA ARG A 405 -28.94 -6.85 13.81
C ARG A 405 -30.15 -5.93 13.79
N LEU A 406 -30.40 -5.23 12.68
CA LEU A 406 -31.60 -4.41 12.49
C LEU A 406 -32.87 -5.25 12.66
N ALA A 407 -32.95 -6.39 11.96
CA ALA A 407 -34.08 -7.30 12.07
C ALA A 407 -34.23 -7.87 13.50
N THR A 408 -33.13 -8.22 14.16
CA THR A 408 -33.14 -8.66 15.57
C THR A 408 -33.72 -7.59 16.49
N GLU A 409 -33.27 -6.34 16.43
CA GLU A 409 -33.80 -5.28 17.30
C GLU A 409 -35.28 -4.98 17.03
N LEU A 410 -35.74 -5.06 15.78
CA LEU A 410 -37.15 -4.89 15.45
C LEU A 410 -38.02 -6.01 16.03
N VAL A 411 -37.58 -7.27 15.90
CA VAL A 411 -38.30 -8.43 16.42
C VAL A 411 -38.27 -8.47 17.95
N GLU A 412 -37.13 -8.16 18.59
CA GLU A 412 -37.04 -8.04 20.04
C GLU A 412 -37.96 -6.93 20.57
N ASN A 413 -37.98 -5.76 19.94
CA ASN A 413 -38.88 -4.69 20.33
C ASN A 413 -40.35 -5.12 20.21
N ALA A 414 -40.71 -5.81 19.13
CA ALA A 414 -42.05 -6.36 18.95
C ALA A 414 -42.41 -7.35 20.07
N LEU A 415 -41.51 -8.28 20.42
CA LEU A 415 -41.75 -9.28 21.47
C LEU A 415 -41.87 -8.68 22.88
N VAL A 416 -41.02 -7.71 23.22
CA VAL A 416 -40.99 -7.09 24.56
C VAL A 416 -42.20 -6.20 24.80
N HIS A 417 -42.72 -5.56 23.76
CA HIS A 417 -43.80 -4.57 23.88
C HIS A 417 -45.18 -5.08 23.43
N SER A 418 -45.27 -6.29 22.88
CA SER A 418 -46.51 -6.96 22.49
C SER A 418 -47.36 -7.36 23.71
N ALA A 419 -48.68 -7.40 23.54
CA ALA A 419 -49.59 -7.85 24.58
C ALA A 419 -49.45 -9.36 24.80
N ALA A 420 -49.51 -9.83 26.05
CA ALA A 420 -49.36 -11.26 26.31
C ALA A 420 -50.63 -12.06 25.93
N PRO A 421 -50.51 -13.21 25.23
CA PRO A 421 -49.28 -13.81 24.70
C PRO A 421 -48.77 -13.08 23.44
N ALA A 422 -47.47 -12.82 23.39
CA ALA A 422 -46.89 -11.97 22.36
C ALA A 422 -47.09 -12.55 20.95
N ARG A 423 -47.63 -11.75 20.02
CA ARG A 423 -47.83 -12.13 18.62
C ARG A 423 -47.02 -11.20 17.72
N VAL A 424 -46.09 -11.80 16.97
CA VAL A 424 -45.23 -11.07 16.03
C VAL A 424 -45.35 -11.69 14.63
N GLU A 425 -45.70 -10.85 13.66
CA GLU A 425 -45.75 -11.23 12.26
C GLU A 425 -44.63 -10.51 11.50
N ILE A 426 -43.76 -11.29 10.86
CA ILE A 426 -42.64 -10.79 10.09
C ILE A 426 -42.91 -11.03 8.61
N GLU A 427 -43.08 -9.95 7.86
CA GLU A 427 -43.34 -9.96 6.43
C GLU A 427 -42.09 -9.47 5.68
N VAL A 428 -41.70 -10.19 4.65
CA VAL A 428 -40.68 -9.77 3.69
C VAL A 428 -41.33 -9.77 2.32
N ASP A 429 -41.39 -8.62 1.67
CA ASP A 429 -41.98 -8.51 0.32
C ASP A 429 -41.31 -7.36 -0.46
N THR A 430 -41.83 -7.07 -1.65
CA THR A 430 -41.48 -5.90 -2.44
C THR A 430 -42.66 -4.94 -2.52
N ALA A 431 -42.42 -3.65 -2.29
CA ALA A 431 -43.42 -2.62 -2.55
C ALA A 431 -43.83 -2.58 -4.03
N THR A 432 -44.90 -1.83 -4.31
CA THR A 432 -45.45 -1.66 -5.67
C THR A 432 -44.45 -1.08 -6.67
N ASP A 433 -43.45 -0.34 -6.19
CA ASP A 433 -42.36 0.23 -7.00
C ASP A 433 -41.15 -0.72 -7.17
N GLY A 434 -41.23 -1.92 -6.59
CA GLY A 434 -40.18 -2.94 -6.63
C GLY A 434 -39.17 -2.88 -5.47
N THR A 435 -39.33 -1.94 -4.54
CA THR A 435 -38.40 -1.77 -3.41
C THR A 435 -38.54 -2.93 -2.41
N PRO A 436 -37.46 -3.65 -2.04
CA PRO A 436 -37.50 -4.66 -0.99
C PRO A 436 -37.91 -4.06 0.36
N GLN A 437 -38.79 -4.72 1.09
CA GLN A 437 -39.29 -4.28 2.39
C GLN A 437 -39.26 -5.39 3.44
N LEU A 438 -38.91 -5.02 4.66
CA LEU A 438 -39.09 -5.82 5.88
C LEU A 438 -40.14 -5.13 6.74
N ARG A 439 -41.22 -5.84 7.06
CA ARG A 439 -42.32 -5.35 7.89
C ARG A 439 -42.46 -6.25 9.11
N VAL A 440 -42.40 -5.65 10.30
CA VAL A 440 -42.56 -6.34 11.58
C VAL A 440 -43.80 -5.78 12.25
N VAL A 441 -44.76 -6.64 12.51
CA VAL A 441 -46.07 -6.29 13.08
C VAL A 441 -46.20 -6.89 14.47
N ASP A 442 -46.61 -6.05 15.42
CA ASP A 442 -46.91 -6.41 16.80
C ASP A 442 -48.31 -5.91 17.21
N ASP A 443 -48.86 -6.51 18.27
CA ASP A 443 -50.15 -6.12 18.87
C ASP A 443 -49.98 -5.25 20.14
N GLY A 444 -48.77 -4.72 20.37
CA GLY A 444 -48.46 -3.84 21.48
C GLY A 444 -49.03 -2.43 21.29
N PRO A 445 -48.97 -1.58 22.34
CA PRO A 445 -49.54 -0.22 22.34
C PRO A 445 -48.88 0.74 21.33
N GLY A 446 -47.82 0.27 20.67
CA GLY A 446 -47.04 1.01 19.72
C GLY A 446 -46.01 1.95 20.30
N ILE A 447 -45.13 2.41 19.42
CA ILE A 447 -44.08 3.35 19.78
C ILE A 447 -44.72 4.73 20.03
N PRO A 448 -44.42 5.42 21.15
CA PRO A 448 -44.93 6.76 21.41
C PRO A 448 -44.68 7.73 20.24
N ASP A 449 -45.62 8.63 19.94
CA ASP A 449 -45.52 9.58 18.80
C ASP A 449 -44.17 10.34 18.82
N ARG A 450 -43.74 10.78 20.02
CA ARG A 450 -42.47 11.49 20.21
C ARG A 450 -41.24 10.67 19.79
N GLU A 451 -41.25 9.36 20.00
CA GLU A 451 -40.14 8.49 19.60
C GLU A 451 -40.19 8.22 18.08
N ARG A 452 -41.40 8.07 17.50
CA ARG A 452 -41.58 7.94 16.04
C ARG A 452 -41.09 9.17 15.27
N ASP A 453 -41.36 10.38 15.78
CA ASP A 453 -40.91 11.63 15.17
C ASP A 453 -39.38 11.77 15.15
N LEU A 454 -38.70 11.21 16.17
CA LEU A 454 -37.23 11.21 16.25
C LEU A 454 -36.56 10.24 15.27
N LEU A 455 -37.29 9.21 14.85
CA LEU A 455 -36.81 8.16 13.96
C LEU A 455 -37.11 8.45 12.48
N THR A 456 -38.19 9.18 12.21
CA THR A 456 -38.59 9.61 10.85
C THR A 456 -37.99 10.96 10.44
N GLY A 457 -37.27 11.65 11.36
CA GLY A 457 -36.56 12.89 11.08
C GLY A 457 -37.40 14.17 11.14
N THR A 458 -38.65 14.07 11.59
CA THR A 458 -39.57 15.22 11.79
C THR A 458 -39.37 15.91 13.15
N GLY A 459 -38.69 15.26 14.11
CA GLY A 459 -38.41 15.78 15.45
C GLY A 459 -37.10 16.58 15.59
N GLU A 460 -37.05 17.48 16.58
CA GLU A 460 -35.85 18.28 16.90
C GLU A 460 -34.66 17.41 17.34
N SER A 461 -33.48 17.66 16.76
CA SER A 461 -32.24 16.90 16.97
C SER A 461 -31.77 16.82 18.43
N GLN A 462 -32.23 17.71 19.30
CA GLN A 462 -31.89 17.72 20.73
C GLN A 462 -32.57 16.60 21.54
N HIS A 463 -33.63 15.96 21.02
CA HIS A 463 -34.42 14.97 21.76
C HIS A 463 -34.10 13.50 21.44
N ARG A 464 -33.15 13.22 20.52
CA ARG A 464 -32.69 11.84 20.20
C ARG A 464 -32.10 11.07 21.40
N HIS A 465 -31.85 11.77 22.51
CA HIS A 465 -31.31 11.23 23.77
C HIS A 465 -32.31 10.38 24.57
N GLY A 466 -33.61 10.44 24.25
CA GLY A 466 -34.65 9.65 24.91
C GLY A 466 -34.87 8.26 24.32
N LEU A 467 -34.25 7.94 23.18
CA LEU A 467 -34.41 6.63 22.54
C LEU A 467 -33.60 5.56 23.29
N GLY A 468 -34.22 4.39 23.52
CA GLY A 468 -33.51 3.19 23.97
C GLY A 468 -32.39 2.80 23.00
N VAL A 469 -31.38 2.07 23.48
CA VAL A 469 -30.20 1.68 22.68
C VAL A 469 -30.60 0.92 21.40
N GLY A 470 -31.60 0.04 21.49
CA GLY A 470 -32.10 -0.73 20.34
C GLY A 470 -32.72 0.16 19.26
N LEU A 471 -33.59 1.09 19.64
CA LEU A 471 -34.27 1.97 18.68
C LEU A 471 -33.33 3.04 18.08
N TRP A 472 -32.33 3.48 18.86
CA TRP A 472 -31.21 4.26 18.33
C TRP A 472 -30.40 3.48 17.28
N PHE A 473 -30.11 2.20 17.54
CA PHE A 473 -29.41 1.34 16.59
C PHE A 473 -30.22 1.16 15.31
N VAL A 474 -31.53 0.93 15.41
CA VAL A 474 -32.44 0.84 14.24
C VAL A 474 -32.29 2.07 13.34
N ASN A 475 -32.38 3.27 13.90
CA ASN A 475 -32.24 4.49 13.12
C ASN A 475 -30.82 4.69 12.53
N TRP A 476 -29.78 4.27 13.26
CA TRP A 476 -28.42 4.26 12.71
C TRP A 476 -28.30 3.28 11.53
N ALA A 477 -28.79 2.06 11.68
CA ALA A 477 -28.73 1.02 10.66
C ALA A 477 -29.51 1.44 9.41
N VAL A 478 -30.72 1.97 9.56
CA VAL A 478 -31.52 2.51 8.46
C VAL A 478 -30.73 3.59 7.69
N SER A 479 -30.14 4.55 8.40
CA SER A 479 -29.33 5.61 7.78
C SER A 479 -28.08 5.05 7.07
N GLN A 480 -27.41 4.08 7.68
CA GLN A 480 -26.20 3.45 7.13
C GLN A 480 -26.51 2.62 5.87
N LEU A 481 -27.68 2.00 5.82
CA LEU A 481 -28.12 1.20 4.70
C LEU A 481 -28.78 2.04 3.58
N GLY A 482 -28.98 3.35 3.79
CA GLY A 482 -29.78 4.17 2.87
C GLY A 482 -31.24 3.72 2.79
N ALA A 483 -31.72 3.00 3.80
CA ALA A 483 -33.09 2.56 3.90
C ALA A 483 -34.00 3.66 4.45
N GLU A 484 -35.30 3.46 4.35
CA GLU A 484 -36.32 4.33 4.93
C GLU A 484 -37.11 3.56 5.98
N LEU A 485 -37.41 4.22 7.10
CA LEU A 485 -38.19 3.65 8.21
C LEU A 485 -39.56 4.33 8.25
N GLN A 486 -40.61 3.52 8.26
CA GLN A 486 -42.00 3.97 8.34
C GLN A 486 -42.73 3.24 9.48
N PHE A 487 -43.71 3.93 10.07
CA PHE A 487 -44.56 3.39 11.12
C PHE A 487 -46.01 3.40 10.65
N GLU A 488 -46.62 2.23 10.60
CA GLU A 488 -48.01 2.02 10.24
C GLU A 488 -48.81 1.54 11.46
N ARG A 489 -50.13 1.79 11.45
CA ARG A 489 -51.05 1.10 12.37
C ARG A 489 -51.54 -0.17 11.70
N ALA A 490 -51.28 -1.31 12.31
CA ALA A 490 -51.73 -2.60 11.80
C ALA A 490 -53.20 -2.85 12.11
N ASN A 491 -53.68 -2.42 13.29
CA ASN A 491 -55.06 -2.56 13.79
C ASN A 491 -55.42 -1.39 14.75
N SER A 492 -56.52 -1.49 15.53
CA SER A 492 -56.91 -0.47 16.52
C SER A 492 -55.89 -0.26 17.66
N GLU A 493 -55.02 -1.26 17.92
CA GLU A 493 -54.00 -1.20 18.98
C GLU A 493 -52.58 -1.52 18.49
N GLY A 494 -52.39 -2.41 17.50
CA GLY A 494 -51.06 -2.88 17.06
C GLY A 494 -50.25 -1.93 16.16
N THR A 495 -48.93 -2.10 16.18
CA THR A 495 -47.95 -1.32 15.41
C THR A 495 -47.25 -2.15 14.36
N ALA A 496 -47.04 -1.55 13.18
CA ALA A 496 -46.23 -2.13 12.12
C ALA A 496 -45.04 -1.22 11.83
N VAL A 497 -43.84 -1.77 11.95
CA VAL A 497 -42.59 -1.08 11.60
C VAL A 497 -42.13 -1.60 10.24
N VAL A 498 -42.02 -0.70 9.26
CA VAL A 498 -41.64 -1.02 7.88
C VAL A 498 -40.28 -0.41 7.56
N VAL A 499 -39.35 -1.25 7.10
CA VAL A 499 -38.05 -0.82 6.57
C VAL A 499 -38.02 -1.06 5.07
N ALA A 500 -37.94 0.00 4.28
CA ALA A 500 -37.80 -0.05 2.83
C ALA A 500 -36.33 0.14 2.42
N PHE A 501 -35.77 -0.81 1.69
CA PHE A 501 -34.37 -0.80 1.29
C PHE A 501 -34.22 -0.15 -0.09
N HIS A 502 -33.94 1.16 -0.12
CA HIS A 502 -33.78 1.93 -1.37
C HIS A 502 -32.37 1.80 -1.97
N GLY A 503 -32.24 1.84 -3.29
CA GLY A 503 -30.94 1.92 -3.98
C GLY A 503 -30.18 0.60 -4.15
N PHE A 504 -30.85 -0.54 -3.94
CA PHE A 504 -30.24 -1.85 -4.14
C PHE A 504 -30.57 -2.41 -5.52
N GLU A 505 -29.55 -2.63 -6.35
CA GLU A 505 -29.69 -3.39 -7.60
C GLU A 505 -30.23 -4.78 -7.27
N ARG A 506 -31.41 -5.07 -7.80
CA ARG A 506 -31.96 -6.42 -7.84
C ARG A 506 -31.03 -7.25 -8.72
N LEU A 507 -30.33 -8.21 -8.11
CA LEU A 507 -29.64 -9.25 -8.87
C LEU A 507 -30.70 -10.20 -9.42
N ASP A 508 -31.20 -9.91 -10.62
CA ASP A 508 -32.03 -10.86 -11.35
C ASP A 508 -31.20 -12.13 -11.67
N GLU A 509 -31.82 -13.31 -11.52
CA GLU A 509 -31.19 -14.62 -11.73
C GLU A 509 -30.52 -14.79 -13.11
N THR A 510 -30.74 -13.86 -14.05
CA THR A 510 -30.24 -13.92 -15.42
C THR A 510 -28.76 -13.53 -15.56
N GLU A 511 -28.17 -12.79 -14.63
CA GLU A 511 -26.76 -12.35 -14.76
C GLU A 511 -25.72 -13.38 -14.29
N LEU A 512 -26.11 -14.30 -13.39
CA LEU A 512 -25.23 -15.37 -12.91
C LEU A 512 -24.91 -16.42 -13.98
N SER A 513 -25.79 -16.63 -14.97
CA SER A 513 -25.50 -17.53 -16.10
C SER A 513 -24.50 -16.93 -17.11
N ARG A 514 -24.37 -15.60 -17.19
CA ARG A 514 -23.37 -14.96 -18.05
C ARG A 514 -21.98 -14.92 -17.39
N GLY A 515 -21.91 -14.73 -16.08
CA GLY A 515 -20.64 -14.73 -15.34
C GLY A 515 -19.95 -16.10 -15.24
N SER A 516 -20.73 -17.19 -15.26
CA SER A 516 -20.20 -18.57 -15.22
C SER A 516 -19.67 -19.04 -16.58
N GLN A 517 -20.30 -18.65 -17.70
CA GLN A 517 -19.79 -19.02 -19.03
C GLN A 517 -18.52 -18.27 -19.43
N ASN A 518 -18.27 -17.07 -18.90
CA ASN A 518 -17.11 -16.26 -19.29
C ASN A 518 -15.83 -16.54 -18.50
N ARG A 519 -15.86 -17.45 -17.51
CA ARG A 519 -14.66 -17.93 -16.78
C ARG A 519 -14.18 -19.32 -17.22
N GLY A 520 -14.81 -19.91 -18.23
CA GLY A 520 -14.44 -21.22 -18.79
C GLY A 520 -13.62 -21.14 -20.09
N SER A 521 -13.31 -19.94 -20.58
CA SER A 521 -12.56 -19.75 -21.82
C SER A 521 -11.72 -18.48 -21.76
N GLU A 522 -10.65 -18.52 -20.98
CA GLU A 522 -9.39 -17.79 -21.22
C GLU A 522 -8.23 -18.43 -20.48
#